data_AF-A0A929NRQ4-F1
#
_entry.id   AF-A0A929NRQ4-F1
#
_cell.length_a   1.000
_cell.length_b   1.000
_cell.length_c   1.000
_cell.angle_alpha   90.00
_cell.angle_beta   90.00
_cell.angle_gamma   90.00
#
_symmetry.space_group_name_H-M   'P 1'
#
loop_
_entity.id
_entity.type
_entity.pdbx_description
1 polymer ?
#
loop_
_entity_poly.entity_id
_entity_poly.type
_entity_poly.pdbx_seq_one_letter_code
_entity_poly.pdbx_strand_id
1 'polypeptide(L)'
;MTKKTKTANEAAPNIPAADWKGMLQFTDTEQHMPDKRTADERRVDFDEIYREYETPRAAEQSSRCSQCGVPFCQVHCPLHNNIPDWLMMTAAGRLEEAYELSSATSNMPEICGRICPQDRLCEGNCVIEQSGHGAVTIGSIEKYITDTAWEKGWVKPANPSVERKESVGIIGAGPAGMSAAEELRRKGYQVHVYDRYDRV
;
A
#
# COMPACT_ATOMS: atom_id res chain seq x y z
N MET A 1 25.86 35.54 -15.40
CA MET A 1 24.70 34.62 -15.55
C MET A 1 24.61 33.78 -14.28
N THR A 2 23.79 34.25 -13.34
CA THR A 2 23.67 33.75 -11.97
C THR A 2 22.87 32.44 -11.94
N LYS A 3 23.51 31.35 -11.51
CA LYS A 3 22.85 30.07 -11.24
C LYS A 3 22.02 30.21 -9.96
N LYS A 4 20.69 30.09 -10.07
CA LYS A 4 19.79 29.98 -8.91
C LYS A 4 19.99 28.61 -8.27
N THR A 5 20.54 28.59 -7.06
CA THR A 5 20.50 27.47 -6.13
C THR A 5 19.06 27.22 -5.71
N LYS A 6 18.50 26.03 -6.02
CA LYS A 6 17.25 25.58 -5.42
C LYS A 6 17.55 25.17 -3.98
N THR A 7 17.07 25.96 -3.03
CA THR A 7 17.08 25.65 -1.60
C THR A 7 16.12 24.50 -1.30
N ALA A 8 16.53 23.62 -0.38
CA ALA A 8 15.72 22.57 0.22
C ALA A 8 14.54 23.18 1.00
N ASN A 9 13.47 23.49 0.28
CA ASN A 9 12.18 23.85 0.87
C ASN A 9 11.08 23.56 -0.16
N GLU A 10 11.00 22.30 -0.60
CA GLU A 10 9.80 21.80 -1.26
C GLU A 10 8.83 21.45 -0.15
N ALA A 11 7.82 22.32 0.03
CA ALA A 11 6.72 22.09 0.95
C ALA A 11 6.10 20.72 0.66
N ALA A 12 5.71 20.01 1.73
CA ALA A 12 4.87 18.82 1.61
C ALA A 12 3.70 19.15 0.67
N PRO A 13 3.32 18.25 -0.26
CA PRO A 13 2.24 18.51 -1.21
C PRO A 13 1.01 18.99 -0.43
N ASN A 14 0.45 20.12 -0.85
CA ASN A 14 -0.77 20.68 -0.28
C ASN A 14 -1.93 19.77 -0.71
N ILE A 15 -2.16 18.70 0.03
CA ILE A 15 -3.24 17.74 -0.21
C ILE A 15 -4.55 18.47 0.10
N PRO A 16 -5.42 18.77 -0.90
CA PRO A 16 -6.73 19.35 -0.63
C PRO A 16 -7.53 18.40 0.28
N ALA A 17 -8.22 18.98 1.27
CA ALA A 17 -9.10 18.25 2.18
C ALA A 17 -10.02 17.34 1.36
N ALA A 18 -9.83 16.02 1.53
CA ALA A 18 -10.61 15.04 0.81
C ALA A 18 -12.09 15.23 1.12
N ASP A 19 -12.93 15.16 0.09
CA ASP A 19 -14.37 15.36 0.20
C ASP A 19 -14.99 14.24 1.06
N TRP A 20 -15.28 14.57 2.33
CA TRP A 20 -15.80 13.65 3.34
C TRP A 20 -17.18 13.07 2.97
N LYS A 21 -17.86 13.67 1.99
CA LYS A 21 -19.24 13.30 1.59
C LYS A 21 -19.39 11.85 1.14
N GLY A 22 -18.30 11.16 0.82
CA GLY A 22 -18.31 9.77 0.38
C GLY A 22 -17.96 8.72 1.44
N MET A 23 -17.65 9.07 2.69
CA MET A 23 -17.17 8.11 3.72
C MET A 23 -18.30 7.65 4.65
N LEU A 24 -17.97 6.79 5.62
CA LEU A 24 -18.87 6.28 6.68
C LEU A 24 -20.03 5.39 6.17
N GLN A 25 -19.86 4.70 5.03
CA GLN A 25 -20.94 3.94 4.38
C GLN A 25 -21.15 2.53 4.96
N PHE A 26 -20.53 2.18 6.10
CA PHE A 26 -20.58 0.84 6.69
C PHE A 26 -21.95 0.43 7.26
N THR A 27 -22.88 1.37 7.40
CA THR A 27 -24.27 1.09 7.81
C THR A 27 -25.13 0.56 6.67
N ASP A 28 -24.86 1.03 5.44
CA ASP A 28 -25.67 0.75 4.26
C ASP A 28 -24.94 -0.15 3.26
N THR A 29 -23.63 -0.37 3.45
CA THR A 29 -22.77 -1.18 2.58
C THR A 29 -22.17 -2.35 3.36
N GLU A 30 -22.49 -3.56 2.94
CA GLU A 30 -21.91 -4.78 3.48
C GLU A 30 -20.47 -5.00 3.01
N GLN A 31 -19.71 -5.77 3.80
CA GLN A 31 -18.37 -6.18 3.42
C GLN A 31 -18.43 -7.13 2.22
N HIS A 32 -17.66 -6.81 1.17
CA HIS A 32 -17.53 -7.67 0.00
C HIS A 32 -16.06 -7.86 -0.37
N MET A 33 -15.58 -9.09 -0.29
CA MET A 33 -14.24 -9.47 -0.77
C MET A 33 -14.19 -9.50 -2.30
N PRO A 34 -13.02 -9.40 -2.95
CA PRO A 34 -12.91 -9.62 -4.38
C PRO A 34 -13.45 -10.99 -4.80
N ASP A 35 -13.91 -11.10 -6.05
CA ASP A 35 -14.49 -12.34 -6.57
C ASP A 35 -13.47 -13.47 -6.52
N LYS A 36 -13.90 -14.62 -6.00
CA LYS A 36 -13.07 -15.79 -5.81
C LYS A 36 -13.36 -16.83 -6.89
N ARG A 37 -12.31 -17.35 -7.53
CA ARG A 37 -12.42 -18.47 -8.48
C ARG A 37 -13.04 -19.70 -7.81
N THR A 38 -13.81 -20.46 -8.58
CA THR A 38 -14.48 -21.66 -8.06
C THR A 38 -13.46 -22.74 -7.69
N ALA A 39 -13.86 -23.67 -6.83
CA ALA A 39 -12.98 -24.77 -6.43
C ALA A 39 -12.56 -25.67 -7.61
N ASP A 40 -13.45 -25.84 -8.59
CA ASP A 40 -13.18 -26.64 -9.78
C ASP A 40 -12.21 -25.99 -10.76
N GLU A 41 -12.22 -24.66 -10.87
CA GLU A 41 -11.25 -23.92 -11.67
C GLU A 41 -9.86 -23.96 -11.02
N ARG A 42 -9.75 -23.67 -9.73
CA ARG A 42 -8.45 -23.51 -9.06
C ARG A 42 -7.73 -24.81 -8.68
N ARG A 43 -8.31 -25.98 -8.97
CA ARG A 43 -7.67 -27.29 -8.72
C ARG A 43 -6.78 -27.76 -9.86
N VAL A 44 -6.83 -27.10 -11.02
CA VAL A 44 -6.11 -27.52 -12.24
C VAL A 44 -4.96 -26.59 -12.64
N ASP A 45 -4.76 -25.49 -11.91
CA ASP A 45 -3.69 -24.51 -12.15
C ASP A 45 -3.15 -23.93 -10.82
N PHE A 46 -2.17 -23.04 -10.95
CA PHE A 46 -1.54 -22.31 -9.84
C PHE A 46 -1.80 -20.80 -9.94
N ASP A 47 -2.80 -20.38 -10.71
CA ASP A 47 -3.12 -18.97 -10.86
C ASP A 47 -3.74 -18.41 -9.57
N GLU A 48 -3.67 -17.09 -9.39
CA GLU A 48 -4.20 -16.43 -8.18
C GLU A 48 -5.70 -16.76 -7.98
N ILE A 49 -6.07 -17.07 -6.74
CA ILE A 49 -7.42 -17.55 -6.38
C ILE A 49 -8.44 -16.40 -6.37
N TYR A 50 -8.03 -15.22 -5.91
CA TYR A 50 -8.85 -14.02 -5.88
C TYR A 50 -8.58 -13.16 -7.10
N ARG A 51 -9.64 -12.64 -7.71
CA ARG A 51 -9.54 -11.61 -8.74
C ARG A 51 -9.18 -10.27 -8.12
N GLU A 52 -8.76 -9.33 -8.95
CA GLU A 52 -8.60 -7.93 -8.54
C GLU A 52 -9.97 -7.29 -8.27
N TYR A 53 -9.99 -6.22 -7.48
CA TYR A 53 -11.19 -5.40 -7.38
C TYR A 53 -11.47 -4.70 -8.71
N GLU A 54 -12.73 -4.71 -9.12
CA GLU A 54 -13.20 -3.73 -10.11
C GLU A 54 -13.20 -2.33 -9.47
N THR A 55 -12.76 -1.31 -10.22
CA THR A 55 -12.63 0.08 -9.71
C THR A 55 -13.84 0.60 -8.93
N PRO A 56 -15.10 0.40 -9.36
CA PRO A 56 -16.26 0.86 -8.58
C PRO A 56 -16.36 0.20 -7.20
N ARG A 57 -16.02 -1.09 -7.11
CA ARG A 57 -16.07 -1.87 -5.87
C ARG A 57 -14.95 -1.49 -4.89
N ALA A 58 -13.76 -1.14 -5.39
CA ALA A 58 -12.68 -0.66 -4.51
C ALA A 58 -13.05 0.65 -3.81
N ALA A 59 -13.63 1.60 -4.54
CA ALA A 59 -14.08 2.87 -3.97
C ALA A 59 -15.23 2.67 -2.95
N GLU A 60 -16.20 1.82 -3.28
CA GLU A 60 -17.32 1.44 -2.40
C GLU A 60 -16.84 0.72 -1.12
N GLN A 61 -15.92 -0.24 -1.23
CA GLN A 61 -15.41 -0.93 -0.04
C GLN A 61 -14.51 -0.02 0.81
N SER A 62 -13.81 0.94 0.19
CA SER A 62 -13.03 1.94 0.91
C SER A 62 -13.92 2.94 1.68
N SER A 63 -15.09 3.30 1.14
CA SER A 63 -16.02 4.25 1.77
C SER A 63 -16.64 3.74 3.07
N ARG A 64 -16.60 2.43 3.31
CA ARG A 64 -16.99 1.81 4.59
C ARG A 64 -16.10 2.26 5.76
N CYS A 65 -14.90 2.77 5.49
CA CYS A 65 -14.00 3.24 6.55
C CYS A 65 -14.65 4.36 7.38
N SER A 66 -14.64 4.17 8.71
CA SER A 66 -15.21 5.12 9.67
C SER A 66 -14.34 6.36 9.92
N GLN A 67 -13.14 6.44 9.34
CA GLN A 67 -12.17 7.54 9.58
C GLN A 67 -11.99 7.82 11.09
N CYS A 68 -11.73 6.76 11.85
CA CYS A 68 -11.64 6.82 13.31
C CYS A 68 -10.53 7.77 13.78
N GLY A 69 -10.79 8.56 14.83
CA GLY A 69 -9.77 9.45 15.40
C GLY A 69 -8.56 8.73 15.98
N VAL A 70 -8.74 7.51 16.48
CA VAL A 70 -7.65 6.59 16.84
C VAL A 70 -7.76 5.35 15.93
N PRO A 71 -6.99 5.27 14.85
CA PRO A 71 -7.10 4.19 13.88
C PRO A 71 -6.39 2.91 14.39
N PHE A 72 -7.14 2.02 15.03
CA PHE A 72 -6.63 0.74 15.52
C PHE A 72 -6.02 -0.13 14.42
N CYS A 73 -6.53 -0.03 13.19
CA CYS A 73 -5.95 -0.69 12.02
C CYS A 73 -4.49 -0.27 11.76
N GLN A 74 -4.16 1.02 11.95
CA GLN A 74 -2.80 1.55 11.83
C GLN A 74 -1.92 1.15 13.02
N VAL A 75 -2.47 1.17 14.24
CA VAL A 75 -1.75 0.74 15.45
C VAL A 75 -1.32 -0.73 15.36
N HIS A 76 -2.18 -1.58 14.81
CA HIS A 76 -1.94 -3.04 14.70
C HIS A 76 -1.34 -3.46 13.36
N CYS A 77 -1.05 -2.51 12.47
CA CYS A 77 -0.20 -2.73 11.31
C CYS A 77 1.27 -2.62 11.77
N PRO A 78 2.13 -3.63 11.59
CA PRO A 78 3.54 -3.55 11.99
C PRO A 78 4.33 -2.43 11.31
N LEU A 79 3.88 -1.96 10.15
CA LEU A 79 4.48 -0.83 9.42
C LEU A 79 3.87 0.52 9.80
N HIS A 80 2.81 0.52 10.61
CA HIS A 80 2.02 1.71 10.94
C HIS A 80 1.54 2.49 9.70
N ASN A 81 1.17 1.76 8.63
CA ASN A 81 0.65 2.34 7.39
C ASN A 81 -0.48 3.34 7.68
N ASN A 82 -0.52 4.45 6.94
CA ASN A 82 -1.55 5.49 7.07
C ASN A 82 -2.88 5.05 6.43
N ILE A 83 -3.43 3.95 6.95
CA ILE A 83 -4.59 3.23 6.39
C ILE A 83 -5.81 4.13 6.16
N PRO A 84 -6.26 4.96 7.12
CA PRO A 84 -7.41 5.83 6.89
C PRO A 84 -7.23 6.78 5.71
N ASP A 85 -6.02 7.31 5.53
CA ASP A 85 -5.75 8.35 4.53
C ASP A 85 -5.81 7.77 3.12
N TRP A 86 -5.11 6.67 2.86
CA TRP A 86 -5.14 6.07 1.52
C TRP A 86 -6.49 5.41 1.21
N LEU A 87 -7.25 4.95 2.21
CA LEU A 87 -8.65 4.52 2.02
C LEU A 87 -9.54 5.69 1.58
N MET A 88 -9.39 6.84 2.23
CA MET A 88 -10.13 8.06 1.86
C MET A 88 -9.77 8.54 0.45
N MET A 89 -8.48 8.52 0.08
CA MET A 89 -8.05 8.82 -1.28
C MET A 89 -8.63 7.84 -2.30
N THR A 90 -8.69 6.56 -1.95
CA THR A 90 -9.28 5.52 -2.81
C THR A 90 -10.76 5.75 -3.04
N ALA A 91 -11.52 6.03 -1.97
CA ALA A 91 -12.95 6.35 -2.07
C ALA A 91 -13.22 7.61 -2.91
N ALA A 92 -12.31 8.60 -2.86
CA ALA A 92 -12.36 9.81 -3.68
C ALA A 92 -11.86 9.64 -5.13
N GLY A 93 -11.44 8.42 -5.52
CA GLY A 93 -10.89 8.14 -6.85
C GLY A 93 -9.46 8.67 -7.09
N ARG A 94 -8.78 9.17 -6.04
CA ARG A 94 -7.42 9.73 -6.08
C ARG A 94 -6.37 8.62 -5.94
N LEU A 95 -6.37 7.67 -6.88
CA LEU A 95 -5.61 6.42 -6.75
C LEU A 95 -4.09 6.60 -6.75
N GLU A 96 -3.55 7.58 -7.48
CA GLU A 96 -2.11 7.86 -7.49
C GLU A 96 -1.64 8.30 -6.10
N GLU A 97 -2.38 9.21 -5.47
CA GLU A 97 -2.10 9.69 -4.12
C GLU A 97 -2.32 8.60 -3.06
N ALA A 98 -3.34 7.75 -3.24
CA ALA A 98 -3.56 6.59 -2.38
C ALA A 98 -2.34 5.64 -2.40
N TYR A 99 -1.83 5.34 -3.59
CA TYR A 99 -0.62 4.54 -3.77
C TYR A 99 0.62 5.19 -3.16
N GLU A 100 0.83 6.50 -3.38
CA GLU A 100 1.96 7.22 -2.78
C GLU A 100 1.94 7.14 -1.25
N LEU A 101 0.76 7.29 -0.63
CA LEU A 101 0.59 7.17 0.81
C LEU A 101 0.83 5.75 1.33
N SER A 102 0.36 4.72 0.60
CA SER A 102 0.57 3.31 0.97
C SER A 102 2.05 2.90 0.84
N SER A 103 2.71 3.30 -0.26
CA SER A 103 4.12 3.00 -0.52
C SER A 103 5.10 3.84 0.31
N ALA A 104 4.64 4.92 0.95
CA ALA A 104 5.50 5.75 1.81
C ALA A 104 6.01 5.01 3.06
N THR A 105 5.27 4.00 3.55
CA THR A 105 5.60 3.23 4.76
C THR A 105 5.84 1.74 4.48
N SER A 106 5.57 1.28 3.26
CA SER A 106 5.76 -0.10 2.82
C SER A 106 6.56 -0.15 1.51
N ASN A 107 7.64 -0.92 1.49
CA ASN A 107 8.42 -1.16 0.27
C ASN A 107 7.77 -2.18 -0.68
N MET A 108 6.80 -2.97 -0.19
CA MET A 108 6.18 -4.08 -0.95
C MET A 108 4.66 -4.15 -0.70
N PRO A 109 3.90 -3.05 -0.89
CA PRO A 109 2.45 -3.04 -0.63
C PRO A 109 1.68 -4.06 -1.48
N GLU A 110 2.16 -4.38 -2.69
CA GLU A 110 1.61 -5.42 -3.56
C GLU A 110 1.73 -6.82 -2.97
N ILE A 111 2.79 -7.09 -2.20
CA ILE A 111 3.00 -8.37 -1.52
C ILE A 111 2.21 -8.38 -0.21
N CYS A 112 2.33 -7.33 0.60
CA CYS A 112 1.64 -7.22 1.89
C CYS A 112 0.12 -7.32 1.74
N GLY A 113 -0.47 -6.64 0.75
CA GLY A 113 -1.90 -6.73 0.46
C GLY A 113 -2.38 -8.15 0.12
N ARG A 114 -1.48 -9.02 -0.38
CA ARG A 114 -1.77 -10.41 -0.74
C ARG A 114 -1.54 -11.42 0.37
N ILE A 115 -0.50 -11.25 1.18
CA ILE A 115 -0.02 -12.32 2.09
C ILE A 115 -0.08 -11.99 3.58
N CYS A 116 -0.29 -10.73 3.96
CA CYS A 116 -0.43 -10.41 5.38
C CYS A 116 -1.62 -11.18 5.98
N PRO A 117 -1.52 -11.68 7.23
CA PRO A 117 -2.68 -12.25 7.92
C PRO A 117 -3.55 -11.11 8.47
N GLN A 118 -4.34 -10.44 7.59
CA GLN A 118 -5.04 -9.20 7.95
C GLN A 118 -6.04 -9.40 9.10
N ASP A 119 -6.64 -10.59 9.20
CA ASP A 119 -7.54 -11.03 10.28
C ASP A 119 -6.90 -10.97 11.67
N ARG A 120 -5.56 -11.01 11.76
CA ARG A 120 -4.80 -10.90 13.01
C ARG A 120 -4.07 -9.57 13.17
N LEU A 121 -4.13 -8.72 12.15
CA LEU A 121 -3.42 -7.44 12.09
C LEU A 121 -4.43 -6.29 11.91
N CYS A 122 -4.38 -5.61 10.77
CA CYS A 122 -5.14 -4.38 10.52
C CYS A 122 -6.67 -4.60 10.47
N GLU A 123 -7.14 -5.66 9.81
CA GLU A 123 -8.58 -5.92 9.63
C GLU A 123 -9.21 -6.49 10.91
N GLY A 124 -8.53 -7.41 11.60
CA GLY A 124 -9.00 -7.97 12.88
C GLY A 124 -9.15 -6.94 13.99
N ASN A 125 -8.40 -5.83 13.91
CA ASN A 125 -8.48 -4.72 14.86
C ASN A 125 -9.24 -3.51 14.29
N CYS A 126 -9.95 -3.65 13.18
CA CYS A 126 -10.78 -2.59 12.64
C CYS A 126 -11.94 -2.28 13.60
N VAL A 127 -12.22 -0.99 13.86
CA VAL A 127 -13.29 -0.61 14.81
C VAL A 127 -14.65 -1.13 14.37
N ILE A 128 -14.94 -1.12 13.06
CA ILE A 128 -16.22 -1.60 12.53
C ILE A 128 -16.32 -3.13 12.50
N GLU A 129 -15.19 -3.85 12.55
CA GLU A 129 -15.18 -5.30 12.79
C GLU A 129 -15.63 -5.58 14.23
N GLN A 130 -15.04 -4.88 15.19
CA GLN A 130 -15.35 -5.06 16.62
C GLN A 130 -16.79 -4.68 16.98
N SER A 131 -17.45 -3.83 16.19
CA SER A 131 -18.87 -3.50 16.35
C SER A 131 -19.82 -4.41 15.54
N GLY A 132 -19.31 -5.42 14.83
CA GLY A 132 -20.11 -6.44 14.14
C GLY A 132 -20.58 -6.06 12.73
N HIS A 133 -20.01 -5.01 12.11
CA HIS A 133 -20.34 -4.59 10.74
C HIS A 133 -19.44 -5.21 9.67
N GLY A 134 -18.45 -6.01 10.07
CA GLY A 134 -17.41 -6.55 9.20
C GLY A 134 -16.32 -5.51 8.87
N ALA A 135 -15.06 -5.92 8.90
CA ALA A 135 -13.91 -5.06 8.63
C ALA A 135 -13.97 -4.38 7.25
N VAL A 136 -13.27 -3.26 7.10
CA VAL A 136 -12.86 -2.77 5.78
C VAL A 136 -11.86 -3.76 5.19
N THR A 137 -11.94 -4.06 3.89
CA THR A 137 -11.05 -5.00 3.18
C THR A 137 -9.70 -4.38 2.84
N ILE A 138 -9.00 -3.91 3.87
CA ILE A 138 -7.75 -3.13 3.82
C ILE A 138 -6.71 -3.79 2.91
N GLY A 139 -6.43 -5.08 3.09
CA GLY A 139 -5.40 -5.76 2.29
C GLY A 139 -5.74 -5.85 0.80
N SER A 140 -7.02 -6.09 0.50
CA SER A 140 -7.50 -6.16 -0.89
C SER A 140 -7.48 -4.78 -1.57
N ILE A 141 -7.73 -3.70 -0.82
CA ILE A 141 -7.62 -2.33 -1.35
C ILE A 141 -6.15 -1.93 -1.54
N GLU A 142 -5.26 -2.29 -0.61
CA GLU A 142 -3.80 -2.06 -0.73
C GLU A 142 -3.23 -2.75 -1.98
N LYS A 143 -3.64 -4.00 -2.24
CA LYS A 143 -3.36 -4.70 -3.50
C LYS A 143 -3.85 -3.89 -4.71
N TYR A 144 -5.13 -3.52 -4.71
CA TYR A 144 -5.76 -2.84 -5.85
C TYR A 144 -5.07 -1.52 -6.23
N ILE A 145 -4.80 -0.64 -5.26
CA ILE A 145 -4.16 0.65 -5.53
C ILE A 145 -2.73 0.46 -6.07
N THR A 146 -2.02 -0.56 -5.61
CA THR A 146 -0.64 -0.84 -6.01
C THR A 146 -0.57 -1.47 -7.39
N ASP A 147 -1.42 -2.47 -7.68
CA ASP A 147 -1.52 -3.09 -9.00
C ASP A 147 -1.92 -2.04 -10.05
N THR A 148 -2.90 -1.18 -9.74
CA THR A 148 -3.29 -0.06 -10.61
C THR A 148 -2.13 0.92 -10.85
N ALA A 149 -1.34 1.22 -9.82
CA ALA A 149 -0.18 2.10 -9.94
C ALA A 149 0.90 1.50 -10.83
N TRP A 150 1.11 0.19 -10.77
CA TRP A 150 2.02 -0.53 -11.65
C TRP A 150 1.56 -0.47 -13.11
N GLU A 151 0.29 -0.79 -13.38
CA GLU A 151 -0.30 -0.76 -14.72
C GLU A 151 -0.23 0.63 -15.36
N LYS A 152 -0.42 1.68 -14.56
CA LYS A 152 -0.37 3.07 -15.02
C LYS A 152 1.05 3.66 -15.08
N GLY A 153 2.07 2.90 -14.65
CA GLY A 153 3.46 3.35 -14.62
C GLY A 153 3.74 4.47 -13.61
N TRP A 154 2.95 4.55 -12.53
CA TRP A 154 3.15 5.50 -11.45
C TRP A 154 4.29 5.08 -10.51
N VAL A 155 4.60 3.79 -10.46
CA VAL A 155 5.74 3.24 -9.71
C VAL A 155 7.05 3.73 -10.32
N LYS A 156 7.84 4.45 -9.54
CA LYS A 156 9.13 5.03 -9.97
C LYS A 156 10.28 4.42 -9.16
N PRO A 157 11.43 4.16 -9.80
CA PRO A 157 12.58 3.62 -9.09
C PRO A 157 13.13 4.61 -8.06
N ALA A 158 13.73 4.07 -6.99
CA ALA A 158 14.44 4.83 -5.98
C ALA A 158 15.72 5.46 -6.56
N ASN A 159 15.59 6.68 -7.09
CA ASN A 159 16.71 7.47 -7.60
C ASN A 159 17.16 8.49 -6.55
N PRO A 160 18.38 8.39 -5.99
CA PRO A 160 18.84 9.38 -5.04
C PRO A 160 19.20 10.69 -5.73
N SER A 161 19.00 11.79 -5.01
CA SER A 161 19.40 13.13 -5.44
C SER A 161 20.92 13.34 -5.44
N VAL A 162 21.65 12.60 -4.60
CA VAL A 162 23.11 12.64 -4.47
C VAL A 162 23.67 11.24 -4.37
N GLU A 163 24.66 10.92 -5.21
CA GLU A 163 25.40 9.66 -5.12
C GLU A 163 26.49 9.75 -4.05
N ARG A 164 26.47 8.79 -3.12
CA ARG A 164 27.50 8.65 -2.09
C ARG A 164 28.63 7.76 -2.57
N LYS A 165 29.83 7.95 -2.01
CA LYS A 165 31.01 7.14 -2.37
C LYS A 165 31.05 5.81 -1.60
N GLU A 166 30.36 5.75 -0.48
CA GLU A 166 30.29 4.59 0.39
C GLU A 166 29.42 3.49 -0.24
N SER A 167 29.89 2.25 -0.12
CA SER A 167 29.18 1.05 -0.58
C SER A 167 28.69 0.20 0.60
N VAL A 168 27.57 -0.49 0.39
CA VAL A 168 26.95 -1.40 1.36
C VAL A 168 26.66 -2.74 0.69
N GLY A 169 27.10 -3.83 1.33
CA GLY A 169 26.74 -5.19 0.93
C GLY A 169 25.59 -5.73 1.76
N ILE A 170 24.59 -6.33 1.10
CA ILE A 170 23.45 -7.01 1.73
C ILE A 170 23.49 -8.49 1.34
N ILE A 171 23.41 -9.39 2.32
CA ILE A 171 23.41 -10.84 2.08
C ILE A 171 21.98 -11.35 2.22
N GLY A 172 21.42 -11.86 1.12
CA GLY A 172 20.04 -12.35 0.99
C GLY A 172 19.11 -11.30 0.38
N ALA A 173 18.35 -11.71 -0.64
CA ALA A 173 17.41 -10.89 -1.39
C ALA A 173 15.94 -11.18 -1.06
N GLY A 174 15.69 -11.71 0.13
CA GLY A 174 14.33 -11.78 0.68
C GLY A 174 13.78 -10.38 1.05
N PRO A 175 12.54 -10.30 1.57
CA PRO A 175 11.89 -9.03 1.88
C PRO A 175 12.75 -8.08 2.73
N ALA A 176 13.39 -8.58 3.78
CA ALA A 176 14.26 -7.77 4.64
C ALA A 176 15.45 -7.16 3.88
N GLY A 177 16.10 -7.94 3.01
CA GLY A 177 17.26 -7.48 2.24
C GLY A 177 16.89 -6.47 1.18
N MET A 178 15.79 -6.71 0.46
CA MET A 178 15.30 -5.81 -0.58
C MET A 178 14.76 -4.49 -0.02
N SER A 179 14.01 -4.53 1.08
CA SER A 179 13.58 -3.30 1.78
C SER A 179 14.79 -2.49 2.27
N ALA A 180 15.78 -3.14 2.90
CA ALA A 180 16.99 -2.46 3.32
C ALA A 180 17.77 -1.86 2.14
N ALA A 181 17.83 -2.58 1.01
CA ALA A 181 18.47 -2.11 -0.21
C ALA A 181 17.81 -0.85 -0.76
N GLU A 182 16.48 -0.84 -0.84
CA GLU A 182 15.72 0.30 -1.33
C GLU A 182 15.91 1.53 -0.42
N GLU A 183 15.78 1.37 0.89
CA GLU A 183 15.94 2.47 1.85
C GLU A 183 17.36 3.07 1.83
N LEU A 184 18.39 2.22 1.71
CA LEU A 184 19.77 2.68 1.55
C LEU A 184 20.01 3.35 0.20
N ARG A 185 19.35 2.87 -0.86
CA ARG A 185 19.44 3.46 -2.18
C ARG A 185 18.80 4.85 -2.22
N ARG A 186 17.64 5.04 -1.58
CA ARG A 186 17.00 6.35 -1.38
C ARG A 186 17.92 7.33 -0.65
N LYS A 187 18.74 6.84 0.28
CA LYS A 187 19.77 7.62 1.01
C LYS A 187 21.08 7.86 0.22
N GLY A 188 21.18 7.36 -1.00
CA GLY A 188 22.31 7.60 -1.90
C GLY A 188 23.47 6.60 -1.81
N TYR A 189 23.36 5.53 -1.01
CA TYR A 189 24.44 4.54 -0.85
C TYR A 189 24.52 3.57 -2.03
N GLN A 190 25.72 3.22 -2.47
CA GLN A 190 25.93 2.20 -3.50
C GLN A 190 25.69 0.80 -2.91
N VAL A 191 24.54 0.18 -3.22
CA VAL A 191 24.12 -1.09 -2.63
C VAL A 191 24.44 -2.26 -3.56
N HIS A 192 25.02 -3.32 -3.01
CA HIS A 192 25.18 -4.61 -3.67
C HIS A 192 24.46 -5.69 -2.87
N VAL A 193 23.49 -6.36 -3.51
CA VAL A 193 22.77 -7.50 -2.92
C VAL A 193 23.40 -8.80 -3.42
N TYR A 194 23.72 -9.69 -2.50
CA TYR A 194 24.29 -11.00 -2.78
C TYR A 194 23.27 -12.07 -2.38
N ASP A 195 22.77 -12.82 -3.36
CA ASP A 195 21.91 -13.98 -3.11
C ASP A 195 22.58 -15.28 -3.58
N ARG A 196 22.17 -16.39 -2.97
CA ARG A 196 22.66 -17.73 -3.32
C ARG A 196 21.97 -18.25 -4.59
N TYR A 197 20.70 -17.88 -4.79
CA TYR A 197 19.88 -18.39 -5.88
C TYR A 197 20.02 -17.52 -7.14
N ASP A 198 19.62 -18.08 -8.27
CA ASP A 198 19.70 -17.44 -9.60
C ASP A 198 18.62 -16.38 -9.83
N ARG A 199 17.59 -16.35 -8.99
CA ARG A 199 16.46 -15.42 -9.08
C ARG A 199 16.18 -14.78 -7.72
N VAL A 200 15.78 -13.52 -7.81
CA VAL A 200 15.33 -12.65 -6.72
C VAL A 200 13.96 -12.11 -7.07
#